data_AF-A0AAU9HPS0-F1
#
_entry.id   AF-A0AAU9HPS0-F1
#
_cell.length_a   1.000
_cell.length_b   1.000
_cell.length_c   1.000
_cell.angle_alpha   90.00
_cell.angle_beta   90.00
_cell.angle_gamma   90.00
#
_symmetry.space_group_name_H-M   'P 1'
#
loop_
_entity.id
_entity.type
_entity.pdbx_description
1 polymer ?
#
loop_
_entity_poly.entity_id
_entity_poly.type
_entity_poly.pdbx_seq_one_letter_code
_entity_poly.pdbx_strand_id
1 'polypeptide(L)'
;MTVPSQHYADLSEDTYKNHAVGRRAPGHEELVPVGNETYAILEHVDNKATGYQGTIYRRESTGEIVVAHRGTEGKIDDILTDASMVRSRHNPQADDALALTKHALDYAKDYGNRTGHQPEVTMTGHSLGGALAQISAHHYDLKGETFNSYGAASLSYRIPEGGNNMVNHVMASDPVSAASPHFGQVRIYAKPDEISTLGHAGYSNSRANFLIPDSPVLAAGTSLGAHKLDNFLKEGSVLSDPGARTLAETNKRMINEYRTDLDQIRAGITVISRSGRGLGQDAIDAIRGPLAPGEPAKRDAREHGNEHTSLRIDQPGHVGNALFQDAQRGVHAQDARAGRAPDQQSAQLSGSLASEMHAAGGQRIDAVMMSPDAARTFAVQGRLDDPAQLRVSVETMTAMSTPLEQSSQRVADNAARQAVALEQQQTQTQQQQQGARALG
;
A
#
# COMPACT_ATOMS: atom_id res chain seq x y z
N MET A 1 -4.05 23.45 -4.49
CA MET A 1 -4.01 23.03 -5.90
C MET A 1 -4.41 24.17 -6.82
N THR A 2 -3.44 24.78 -7.50
CA THR A 2 -3.69 25.77 -8.57
C THR A 2 -3.41 25.22 -9.97
N VAL A 3 -2.76 24.05 -10.05
CA VAL A 3 -2.65 23.25 -11.28
C VAL A 3 -4.04 22.86 -11.80
N PRO A 4 -4.39 23.18 -13.07
CA PRO A 4 -5.66 22.80 -13.67
C PRO A 4 -5.81 21.28 -13.88
N SER A 5 -7.03 20.75 -13.82
CA SER A 5 -7.32 19.33 -14.08
C SER A 5 -6.78 18.82 -15.42
N GLN A 6 -6.84 19.65 -16.46
CA GLN A 6 -6.31 19.28 -17.78
C GLN A 6 -4.80 19.02 -17.73
N HIS A 7 -4.04 19.77 -16.93
CA HIS A 7 -2.60 19.57 -16.81
C HIS A 7 -2.28 18.24 -16.12
N TYR A 8 -3.07 17.82 -15.14
CA TYR A 8 -2.91 16.51 -14.51
C TYR A 8 -3.16 15.36 -15.50
N ALA A 9 -4.12 15.53 -16.43
CA ALA A 9 -4.39 14.55 -17.49
C ALA A 9 -3.24 14.50 -18.50
N ASP A 10 -2.78 15.66 -18.97
CA ASP A 10 -1.70 15.77 -19.95
C ASP A 10 -0.37 15.24 -19.38
N LEU A 11 -0.06 15.51 -18.10
CA LEU A 11 1.11 14.95 -17.42
C LEU A 11 0.98 13.43 -17.20
N SER A 12 -0.23 12.92 -16.98
CA SER A 12 -0.45 11.47 -16.95
C SER A 12 -0.19 10.83 -18.32
N GLU A 13 -0.59 11.49 -19.42
CA GLU A 13 -0.29 11.05 -20.80
C GLU A 13 1.22 11.07 -21.05
N ASP A 14 1.90 12.12 -20.59
CA ASP A 14 3.34 12.31 -20.78
C ASP A 14 4.16 11.16 -20.18
N THR A 15 3.74 10.57 -19.06
CA THR A 15 4.43 9.40 -18.46
C THR A 15 4.52 8.17 -19.37
N TYR A 16 3.74 8.10 -20.46
CA TYR A 16 3.81 7.02 -21.45
C TYR A 16 4.86 7.28 -22.54
N LYS A 17 5.50 8.45 -22.54
CA LYS A 17 6.63 8.76 -23.42
C LYS A 17 7.93 8.23 -22.82
N ASN A 18 8.92 8.01 -23.68
CA ASN A 18 10.24 7.58 -23.26
C ASN A 18 11.08 8.79 -22.85
N HIS A 19 11.27 8.98 -21.55
CA HIS A 19 12.20 9.97 -21.01
C HIS A 19 13.52 9.31 -20.60
N ALA A 20 14.60 10.09 -20.52
CA ALA A 20 15.85 9.57 -19.97
C ALA A 20 15.67 9.24 -18.48
N VAL A 21 16.14 8.07 -18.04
CA VAL A 21 16.05 7.65 -16.64
C VAL A 21 17.04 8.44 -15.77
N GLY A 22 16.59 8.84 -14.58
CA GLY A 22 17.41 9.48 -13.56
C GLY A 22 17.03 10.94 -13.27
N ARG A 23 17.79 11.52 -12.33
CA ARG A 23 17.63 12.92 -11.90
C ARG A 23 18.23 13.88 -12.90
N ARG A 24 17.55 14.99 -13.18
CA ARG A 24 18.08 16.07 -14.01
C ARG A 24 18.95 17.00 -13.17
N ALA A 25 20.09 17.39 -13.72
CA ALA A 25 20.92 18.42 -13.11
C ALA A 25 20.21 19.79 -13.21
N PRO A 26 20.36 20.68 -12.20
CA PRO A 26 19.80 22.03 -12.29
C PRO A 26 20.25 22.76 -13.57
N GLY A 27 19.30 23.38 -14.26
CA GLY A 27 19.52 24.08 -15.53
C GLY A 27 19.63 23.18 -16.76
N HIS A 28 19.50 21.86 -16.60
CA HIS A 28 19.55 20.86 -17.67
C HIS A 28 18.29 19.98 -17.65
N GLU A 29 17.20 20.48 -17.07
CA GLU A 29 15.92 19.81 -17.08
C GLU A 29 15.35 19.71 -18.50
N GLU A 30 14.72 18.57 -18.78
CA GLU A 30 13.93 18.38 -19.98
C GLU A 30 12.60 19.13 -19.83
N LEU A 31 12.22 19.94 -20.81
CA LEU A 31 11.04 20.79 -20.75
C LEU A 31 9.88 20.18 -21.54
N VAL A 32 8.73 20.04 -20.89
CA VAL A 32 7.49 19.50 -21.45
C VAL A 32 6.45 20.62 -21.50
N PRO A 33 5.97 21.01 -22.71
CA PRO A 33 4.88 21.95 -22.83
C PRO A 33 3.54 21.28 -22.48
N VAL A 34 2.76 21.90 -21.59
CA VAL A 34 1.44 21.42 -21.15
C VAL A 34 0.47 22.60 -21.16
N GLY A 35 -0.45 22.60 -22.11
CA GLY A 35 -1.33 23.75 -22.37
C GLY A 35 -0.52 25.02 -22.64
N ASN A 36 -0.74 26.05 -21.82
CA ASN A 36 -0.03 27.33 -21.91
C ASN A 36 1.15 27.44 -20.93
N GLU A 37 1.55 26.33 -20.32
CA GLU A 37 2.60 26.27 -19.32
C GLU A 37 3.74 25.33 -19.76
N THR A 38 4.88 25.48 -19.12
CA THR A 38 6.03 24.60 -19.30
C THR A 38 6.36 23.92 -17.99
N TYR A 39 6.59 22.60 -18.05
CA TYR A 39 7.00 21.79 -16.92
C TYR A 39 8.41 21.25 -17.14
N ALA A 40 9.28 21.44 -16.16
CA ALA A 40 10.59 20.84 -16.12
C ALA A 40 10.51 19.43 -15.49
N ILE A 41 11.07 18.42 -16.14
CA ILE A 41 11.25 17.09 -15.54
C ILE A 41 12.41 17.18 -14.55
N LEU A 42 12.15 16.87 -13.27
CA LEU A 42 13.17 16.80 -12.24
C LEU A 42 13.80 15.41 -12.16
N GLU A 43 12.97 14.37 -12.30
CA GLU A 43 13.39 12.98 -12.15
C GLU A 43 12.42 12.08 -12.90
N HIS A 44 12.94 11.08 -13.60
CA HIS A 44 12.16 10.00 -14.21
C HIS A 44 12.72 8.65 -13.77
N VAL A 45 11.84 7.74 -13.37
CA VAL A 45 12.19 6.39 -12.92
C VAL A 45 11.58 5.36 -13.87
N ASP A 46 12.40 4.37 -14.25
CA ASP A 46 12.00 3.15 -14.93
C ASP A 46 12.65 1.95 -14.21
N ASN A 47 11.88 1.33 -13.31
CA ASN A 47 12.33 0.16 -12.57
C ASN A 47 11.85 -1.11 -13.26
N LYS A 48 12.74 -1.71 -14.06
CA LYS A 48 12.47 -2.95 -14.82
C LYS A 48 12.15 -4.16 -13.93
N ALA A 49 12.55 -4.16 -12.65
CA ALA A 49 12.33 -5.29 -11.75
C ALA A 49 10.89 -5.35 -11.23
N THR A 50 10.29 -4.19 -10.95
CA THR A 50 8.91 -4.06 -10.46
C THR A 50 7.93 -3.68 -11.57
N GLY A 51 8.45 -3.22 -12.71
CA GLY A 51 7.67 -2.63 -13.80
C GLY A 51 7.20 -1.20 -13.51
N TYR A 52 7.67 -0.58 -12.42
CA TYR A 52 7.27 0.76 -12.04
C TYR A 52 7.90 1.83 -12.93
N GLN A 53 7.07 2.80 -13.34
CA GLN A 53 7.50 4.01 -14.00
C GLN A 53 6.78 5.24 -13.44
N GLY A 54 7.51 6.36 -13.34
CA GLY A 54 6.95 7.61 -12.87
C GLY A 54 7.88 8.80 -13.10
N THR A 55 7.31 9.99 -13.11
CA THR A 55 8.03 11.24 -13.40
C THR A 55 7.64 12.34 -12.43
N ILE A 56 8.63 13.11 -11.98
CA ILE A 56 8.44 14.33 -11.18
C ILE A 56 8.56 15.53 -12.11
N TYR A 57 7.52 16.34 -12.16
CA TYR A 57 7.46 17.57 -12.95
C TYR A 57 7.42 18.79 -12.03
N ARG A 58 8.08 19.88 -12.42
CA ARG A 58 7.98 21.20 -11.78
C ARG A 58 7.41 22.19 -12.78
N ARG A 59 6.33 22.87 -12.42
CA ARG A 59 5.77 23.98 -13.22
C ARG A 59 6.70 25.17 -13.15
N GLU A 60 7.20 25.65 -14.29
CA GLU A 60 8.24 26.69 -14.31
C GLU A 60 7.75 28.05 -13.81
N SER A 61 6.46 28.37 -14.01
CA SER A 61 5.88 29.66 -13.60
C SER A 61 5.63 29.79 -12.11
N THR A 62 5.31 28.69 -11.41
CA THR A 62 4.90 28.72 -10.00
C THR A 62 5.80 27.90 -9.07
N GLY A 63 6.61 26.99 -9.61
CA GLY A 63 7.38 26.02 -8.85
C GLY A 63 6.59 24.82 -8.32
N GLU A 64 5.27 24.76 -8.51
CA GLU A 64 4.42 23.62 -8.11
C GLU A 64 4.97 22.31 -8.68
N ILE A 65 4.99 21.25 -7.86
CA ILE A 65 5.52 19.94 -8.24
C ILE A 65 4.38 18.94 -8.41
N VAL A 66 4.38 18.22 -9.54
CA VAL A 66 3.43 17.14 -9.83
C VAL A 66 4.19 15.83 -9.99
N VAL A 67 3.83 14.82 -9.20
CA VAL A 67 4.34 13.45 -9.34
C VAL A 67 3.32 12.65 -10.13
N ALA A 68 3.70 12.20 -11.31
CA ALA A 68 2.85 11.38 -12.17
C ALA A 68 3.35 9.94 -12.17
N HIS A 69 2.47 8.99 -11.88
CA HIS A 69 2.77 7.57 -11.97
C HIS A 69 2.16 6.99 -13.24
N ARG A 70 2.93 6.18 -13.96
CA ARG A 70 2.49 5.51 -15.18
C ARG A 70 1.66 4.27 -14.85
N GLY A 71 0.62 3.99 -15.63
CA GLY A 71 -0.07 2.70 -15.59
C GLY A 71 0.64 1.62 -16.42
N THR A 72 0.40 0.35 -16.11
CA THR A 72 0.97 -0.80 -16.84
C THR A 72 0.65 -0.77 -18.34
N GLU A 73 1.63 -1.08 -19.19
CA GLU A 73 1.42 -1.36 -20.62
C GLU A 73 0.79 -2.77 -20.77
N GLY A 74 -0.54 -2.87 -20.85
CA GLY A 74 -1.26 -4.12 -21.10
C GLY A 74 -2.57 -3.88 -21.84
N LYS A 75 -3.19 -4.93 -22.41
CA LYS A 75 -4.59 -4.79 -22.84
C LYS A 75 -5.44 -4.51 -21.61
N ILE A 76 -6.53 -3.76 -21.77
CA ILE A 76 -7.43 -3.44 -20.63
C ILE A 76 -7.98 -4.72 -20.01
N ASP A 77 -8.22 -5.76 -20.81
CA ASP A 77 -8.55 -7.10 -20.33
C ASP A 77 -7.46 -7.65 -19.40
N ASP A 78 -6.17 -7.49 -19.73
CA ASP A 78 -5.06 -7.94 -18.87
C ASP A 78 -4.98 -7.13 -17.57
N ILE A 79 -5.32 -5.84 -17.59
CA ILE A 79 -5.38 -4.97 -16.39
C ILE A 79 -6.53 -5.39 -15.46
N LEU A 80 -7.72 -5.67 -16.04
CA LEU A 80 -8.88 -6.11 -15.29
C LEU A 80 -8.72 -7.54 -14.76
N THR A 81 -8.00 -8.38 -15.52
CA THR A 81 -7.75 -9.79 -15.22
C THR A 81 -6.42 -10.01 -14.51
N ASP A 82 -5.69 -8.94 -14.12
CA ASP A 82 -4.43 -9.04 -13.39
C ASP A 82 -4.70 -9.62 -12.00
N ALA A 83 -4.74 -10.95 -11.98
CA ALA A 83 -5.12 -11.75 -10.84
C ALA A 83 -4.18 -11.53 -9.67
N SER A 84 -2.98 -10.95 -9.89
CA SER A 84 -2.01 -10.65 -8.85
C SER A 84 -2.50 -9.57 -7.89
N MET A 85 -3.02 -8.44 -8.38
CA MET A 85 -3.59 -7.37 -7.54
C MET A 85 -4.94 -7.76 -6.95
N VAL A 86 -5.81 -8.41 -7.73
CA VAL A 86 -7.10 -8.90 -7.24
C VAL A 86 -6.93 -9.94 -6.13
N ARG A 87 -5.89 -10.79 -6.21
CA ARG A 87 -5.60 -11.83 -5.22
C ARG A 87 -4.85 -11.32 -4.00
N SER A 88 -3.81 -10.51 -4.20
CA SER A 88 -2.91 -10.08 -3.13
C SER A 88 -3.32 -8.77 -2.46
N ARG A 89 -4.18 -7.96 -3.11
CA ARG A 89 -4.56 -6.59 -2.69
C ARG A 89 -3.36 -5.68 -2.41
N HIS A 90 -2.19 -6.06 -2.92
CA HIS A 90 -0.92 -5.36 -2.77
C HIS A 90 -0.39 -5.08 -4.17
N ASN A 91 0.18 -3.89 -4.36
CA ASN A 91 0.80 -3.50 -5.61
C ASN A 91 2.34 -3.51 -5.43
N PRO A 92 3.06 -4.37 -6.16
CA PRO A 92 4.53 -4.46 -6.05
C PRO A 92 5.26 -3.18 -6.48
N GLN A 93 4.58 -2.24 -7.15
CA GLN A 93 5.13 -0.94 -7.55
C GLN A 93 4.93 0.17 -6.49
N ALA A 94 4.19 -0.11 -5.41
CA ALA A 94 3.85 0.91 -4.40
C ALA A 94 5.09 1.48 -3.70
N ASP A 95 6.07 0.65 -3.36
CA ASP A 95 7.27 1.11 -2.66
C ASP A 95 8.10 2.07 -3.53
N ASP A 96 8.23 1.78 -4.83
CA ASP A 96 8.90 2.69 -5.78
C ASP A 96 8.13 4.01 -5.93
N ALA A 97 6.80 3.95 -5.97
CA ALA A 97 5.94 5.14 -6.03
C ALA A 97 6.08 6.03 -4.78
N LEU A 98 6.13 5.42 -3.59
CA LEU A 98 6.37 6.11 -2.33
C LEU A 98 7.78 6.73 -2.27
N ALA A 99 8.79 6.02 -2.79
CA ALA A 99 10.16 6.54 -2.86
C ALA A 99 10.27 7.75 -3.81
N LEU A 100 9.67 7.68 -5.01
CA LEU A 100 9.65 8.81 -5.93
C LEU A 100 8.90 10.01 -5.33
N THR A 101 7.78 9.76 -4.65
CA THR A 101 7.01 10.82 -3.97
C THR A 101 7.83 11.49 -2.87
N LYS A 102 8.62 10.71 -2.11
CA LYS A 102 9.54 11.26 -1.13
C LYS A 102 10.58 12.19 -1.77
N HIS A 103 11.15 11.80 -2.92
CA HIS A 103 12.08 12.67 -3.66
C HIS A 103 11.42 13.99 -4.07
N ALA A 104 10.14 13.97 -4.48
CA ALA A 104 9.39 15.19 -4.80
C ALA A 104 9.22 16.13 -3.61
N LEU A 105 8.95 15.58 -2.41
CA LEU A 105 8.90 16.35 -1.18
C LEU A 105 10.26 16.95 -0.81
N ASP A 106 11.35 16.19 -1.02
CA ASP A 106 12.71 16.68 -0.83
C ASP A 106 13.04 17.82 -1.82
N TYR A 107 12.66 17.70 -3.11
CA TYR A 107 12.79 18.77 -4.09
C TYR A 107 12.00 20.03 -3.71
N ALA A 108 10.77 19.89 -3.23
CA ALA A 108 9.96 21.01 -2.78
C ALA A 108 10.62 21.72 -1.59
N LYS A 109 11.12 20.97 -0.61
CA LYS A 109 11.85 21.53 0.53
C LYS A 109 13.09 22.29 0.10
N ASP A 110 13.89 21.72 -0.80
CA ASP A 110 15.10 22.37 -1.33
C ASP A 110 14.77 23.61 -2.17
N TYR A 111 13.65 23.61 -2.89
CA TYR A 111 13.15 24.80 -3.57
C TYR A 111 12.79 25.88 -2.55
N GLY A 112 12.01 25.54 -1.52
CA GLY A 112 11.62 26.46 -0.46
C GLY A 112 12.79 27.06 0.30
N ASN A 113 13.83 26.27 0.58
CA ASN A 113 15.06 26.75 1.21
C ASN A 113 15.79 27.81 0.37
N ARG A 114 15.66 27.75 -0.97
CA ARG A 114 16.32 28.68 -1.90
C ARG A 114 15.50 29.92 -2.19
N THR A 115 14.17 29.78 -2.29
CA THR A 115 13.27 30.86 -2.74
C THR A 115 12.47 31.50 -1.62
N GLY A 116 12.47 30.91 -0.43
CA GLY A 116 11.63 31.33 0.70
C GLY A 116 10.18 30.85 0.61
N HIS A 117 9.81 30.12 -0.45
CA HIS A 117 8.47 29.56 -0.65
C HIS A 117 8.55 28.09 -1.06
N GLN A 118 8.12 27.19 -0.18
CA GLN A 118 8.05 25.76 -0.49
C GLN A 118 6.80 25.47 -1.36
N PRO A 119 6.96 24.96 -2.59
CA PRO A 119 5.85 24.69 -3.47
C PRO A 119 5.01 23.50 -3.00
N GLU A 120 3.74 23.48 -3.41
CA GLU A 120 2.84 22.34 -3.21
C GLU A 120 3.33 21.14 -4.04
N VAL A 121 3.25 19.93 -3.47
CA VAL A 121 3.49 18.66 -4.17
C VAL A 121 2.16 17.95 -4.33
N THR A 122 1.80 17.60 -5.57
CA THR A 122 0.53 16.94 -5.89
C THR A 122 0.73 15.71 -6.76
N MET A 123 -0.24 14.79 -6.71
CA MET A 123 -0.15 13.48 -7.36
C MET A 123 -1.05 13.41 -8.60
N THR A 124 -0.64 12.66 -9.62
CA THR A 124 -1.50 12.28 -10.73
C THR A 124 -1.17 10.91 -11.29
N GLY A 125 -2.11 10.36 -12.06
CA GLY A 125 -1.92 9.10 -12.76
C GLY A 125 -3.19 8.58 -13.41
N HIS A 126 -3.00 7.73 -14.40
CA HIS A 126 -4.05 7.04 -15.13
C HIS A 126 -4.03 5.54 -14.82
N SER A 127 -5.20 4.89 -14.81
CA SER A 127 -5.30 3.44 -14.63
C SER A 127 -4.60 2.97 -13.35
N LEU A 128 -3.66 2.01 -13.43
CA LEU A 128 -2.83 1.59 -12.29
C LEU A 128 -2.00 2.73 -11.69
N GLY A 129 -1.47 3.63 -12.53
CA GLY A 129 -0.73 4.80 -12.07
C GLY A 129 -1.58 5.71 -11.19
N GLY A 130 -2.89 5.79 -11.46
CA GLY A 130 -3.82 6.50 -10.59
C GLY A 130 -4.06 5.81 -9.23
N ALA A 131 -3.95 4.47 -9.16
CA ALA A 131 -3.97 3.76 -7.88
C ALA A 131 -2.71 4.07 -7.06
N LEU A 132 -1.54 4.07 -7.70
CA LEU A 132 -0.27 4.47 -7.09
C LEU A 132 -0.33 5.92 -6.58
N ALA A 133 -0.92 6.83 -7.37
CA ALA A 133 -1.14 8.22 -6.96
C ALA A 133 -2.02 8.33 -5.71
N GLN A 134 -3.10 7.55 -5.61
CA GLN A 134 -3.95 7.51 -4.41
C GLN A 134 -3.20 6.94 -3.19
N ILE A 135 -2.41 5.87 -3.37
CA ILE A 135 -1.58 5.27 -2.31
C ILE A 135 -0.57 6.31 -1.79
N SER A 136 0.19 6.94 -2.68
CA SER A 136 1.18 7.97 -2.34
C SER A 136 0.53 9.19 -1.67
N ALA A 137 -0.61 9.65 -2.18
CA ALA A 137 -1.34 10.77 -1.61
C ALA A 137 -1.86 10.47 -0.20
N HIS A 138 -2.42 9.27 0.03
CA HIS A 138 -2.83 8.85 1.37
C HIS A 138 -1.63 8.74 2.30
N HIS A 139 -0.53 8.14 1.85
CA HIS A 139 0.65 7.91 2.66
C HIS A 139 1.26 9.22 3.18
N TYR A 140 1.39 10.24 2.32
CA TYR A 140 2.03 11.52 2.63
C TYR A 140 1.07 12.69 2.92
N ASP A 141 -0.25 12.44 2.98
CA ASP A 141 -1.30 13.48 3.09
C ASP A 141 -1.23 14.54 1.98
N LEU A 142 -1.04 14.09 0.73
CA LEU A 142 -0.97 14.96 -0.44
C LEU A 142 -2.31 15.03 -1.15
N LYS A 143 -2.41 16.00 -2.06
CA LYS A 143 -3.56 16.19 -2.94
C LYS A 143 -3.24 15.79 -4.36
N GLY A 144 -4.27 15.62 -5.19
CA GLY A 144 -4.04 15.25 -6.58
C GLY A 144 -5.31 14.92 -7.34
N GLU A 145 -5.14 14.60 -8.62
CA GLU A 145 -6.23 14.19 -9.50
C GLU A 145 -5.83 12.94 -10.28
N THR A 146 -6.74 12.01 -10.50
CA THR A 146 -6.47 10.77 -11.26
C THR A 146 -7.53 10.55 -12.33
N PHE A 147 -7.20 9.74 -13.34
CA PHE A 147 -8.04 9.53 -14.52
C PHE A 147 -8.27 8.05 -14.76
N ASN A 148 -9.53 7.61 -14.75
CA ASN A 148 -9.93 6.20 -14.84
C ASN A 148 -9.04 5.29 -13.98
N SER A 149 -8.74 5.73 -12.78
CA SER A 149 -7.83 5.01 -11.90
C SER A 149 -8.48 3.75 -11.35
N TYR A 150 -7.68 2.73 -11.03
CA TYR A 150 -8.18 1.67 -10.15
C TYR A 150 -8.25 2.23 -8.72
N GLY A 151 -9.39 2.08 -8.04
CA GLY A 151 -9.58 2.62 -6.69
C GLY A 151 -8.67 1.95 -5.65
N ALA A 152 -7.96 2.73 -4.84
CA ALA A 152 -7.00 2.20 -3.87
C ALA A 152 -7.62 1.79 -2.51
N ALA A 153 -8.88 2.14 -2.24
CA ALA A 153 -9.47 1.95 -0.91
C ALA A 153 -9.74 0.47 -0.57
N SER A 154 -9.94 -0.39 -1.57
CA SER A 154 -10.08 -1.83 -1.31
C SER A 154 -8.75 -2.58 -1.16
N LEU A 155 -7.60 -1.92 -1.35
CA LEU A 155 -6.27 -2.52 -1.23
C LEU A 155 -5.82 -2.60 0.24
N SER A 156 -4.84 -3.45 0.54
CA SER A 156 -4.37 -3.75 1.91
C SER A 156 -3.54 -2.63 2.57
N TYR A 157 -3.67 -1.39 2.10
CA TYR A 157 -3.00 -0.21 2.65
C TYR A 157 -3.82 0.54 3.70
N ARG A 158 -5.02 0.03 4.06
CA ARG A 158 -5.95 0.64 5.02
C ARG A 158 -6.34 2.08 4.64
N ILE A 159 -6.47 2.32 3.34
CA ILE A 159 -6.86 3.60 2.77
C ILE A 159 -8.39 3.75 2.90
N PRO A 160 -8.91 4.87 3.43
CA PRO A 160 -10.35 5.09 3.51
C PRO A 160 -10.97 5.31 2.12
N GLU A 161 -12.21 4.89 1.95
CA GLU A 161 -13.03 5.32 0.82
C GLU A 161 -13.46 6.79 1.03
N GLY A 162 -13.45 7.58 -0.05
CA GLY A 162 -13.85 8.98 -0.02
C GLY A 162 -12.77 9.91 0.56
N GLY A 163 -13.18 11.11 0.98
CA GLY A 163 -12.29 12.18 1.42
C GLY A 163 -12.12 13.29 0.37
N ASN A 164 -11.25 14.27 0.66
CA ASN A 164 -11.11 15.49 -0.16
C ASN A 164 -9.68 15.71 -0.68
N ASN A 165 -8.76 14.80 -0.42
CA ASN A 165 -7.37 14.87 -0.86
C ASN A 165 -7.26 14.68 -2.38
N MET A 166 -7.96 13.68 -2.91
CA MET A 166 -7.92 13.32 -4.32
C MET A 166 -9.24 13.64 -5.02
N VAL A 167 -9.17 13.93 -6.31
CA VAL A 167 -10.32 13.92 -7.23
C VAL A 167 -10.07 12.85 -8.29
N ASN A 168 -10.94 11.86 -8.36
CA ASN A 168 -10.86 10.76 -9.32
C ASN A 168 -11.85 11.01 -10.45
N HIS A 169 -11.34 11.38 -11.62
CA HIS A 169 -12.12 11.57 -12.84
C HIS A 169 -12.34 10.22 -13.50
N VAL A 170 -13.59 9.79 -13.63
CA VAL A 170 -13.91 8.44 -14.13
C VAL A 170 -14.99 8.51 -15.22
N MET A 171 -14.84 7.70 -16.25
CA MET A 171 -15.87 7.49 -17.26
C MET A 171 -16.94 6.53 -16.72
N ALA A 172 -18.19 6.71 -17.14
CA ALA A 172 -19.36 6.06 -16.58
C ALA A 172 -19.34 4.54 -16.76
N SER A 173 -18.90 4.07 -17.93
CA SER A 173 -18.84 2.64 -18.25
C SER A 173 -17.44 2.04 -18.12
N ASP A 174 -16.43 2.82 -17.67
CA ASP A 174 -15.08 2.32 -17.46
C ASP A 174 -15.04 1.19 -16.41
N PRO A 175 -14.67 -0.04 -16.80
CA PRO A 175 -14.69 -1.18 -15.90
C PRO A 175 -13.56 -1.13 -14.85
N VAL A 176 -12.45 -0.44 -15.11
CA VAL A 176 -11.30 -0.42 -14.18
C VAL A 176 -11.59 0.44 -12.97
N SER A 177 -12.08 1.68 -13.18
CA SER A 177 -12.48 2.55 -12.07
C SER A 177 -13.76 2.08 -11.38
N ALA A 178 -14.59 1.26 -12.04
CA ALA A 178 -15.76 0.65 -11.42
C ALA A 178 -15.39 -0.48 -10.45
N ALA A 179 -14.24 -1.13 -10.65
CA ALA A 179 -13.89 -2.37 -9.96
C ALA A 179 -13.44 -2.21 -8.50
N SER A 180 -13.18 -0.98 -8.02
CA SER A 180 -12.73 -0.75 -6.65
C SER A 180 -13.07 0.65 -6.15
N PRO A 181 -13.44 0.83 -4.85
CA PRO A 181 -13.66 2.13 -4.26
C PRO A 181 -12.39 2.99 -4.20
N HIS A 182 -12.56 4.31 -4.26
CA HIS A 182 -11.47 5.27 -4.39
C HIS A 182 -11.19 6.04 -3.09
N PHE A 183 -9.94 6.42 -2.90
CA PHE A 183 -9.57 7.49 -1.98
C PHE A 183 -9.83 8.84 -2.64
N GLY A 184 -10.55 9.73 -1.96
CA GLY A 184 -10.98 11.03 -2.47
C GLY A 184 -12.36 11.04 -3.13
N GLN A 185 -12.69 12.19 -3.73
CA GLN A 185 -13.96 12.39 -4.43
C GLN A 185 -13.95 11.64 -5.77
N VAL A 186 -15.09 11.12 -6.18
CA VAL A 186 -15.26 10.53 -7.52
C VAL A 186 -16.11 11.48 -8.36
N ARG A 187 -15.59 11.91 -9.51
CA ARG A 187 -16.30 12.72 -10.51
C ARG A 187 -16.56 11.86 -11.74
N ILE A 188 -17.82 11.49 -11.92
CA ILE A 188 -18.25 10.62 -13.02
C ILE A 188 -18.62 11.49 -14.23
N TYR A 189 -18.15 11.07 -15.40
CA TYR A 189 -18.43 11.64 -16.71
C TYR A 189 -19.08 10.57 -17.58
N ALA A 190 -20.05 10.95 -18.41
CA ALA A 190 -20.67 10.02 -19.35
C ALA A 190 -20.71 10.64 -20.74
N LYS A 191 -20.48 9.81 -21.76
CA LYS A 191 -20.82 10.12 -23.15
C LYS A 191 -22.11 9.40 -23.57
N PRO A 192 -22.85 9.90 -24.58
CA PRO A 192 -24.09 9.27 -25.04
C PRO A 192 -23.94 7.79 -25.44
N ASP A 193 -22.79 7.43 -26.04
CA ASP A 193 -22.47 6.06 -26.41
C ASP A 193 -22.24 5.15 -25.19
N GLU A 194 -21.65 5.64 -24.10
CA GLU A 194 -21.53 4.85 -22.86
C GLU A 194 -22.89 4.53 -22.24
N ILE A 195 -23.82 5.49 -22.24
CA ILE A 195 -25.19 5.27 -21.76
C ILE A 195 -25.90 4.22 -22.63
N SER A 196 -25.71 4.30 -23.95
CA SER A 196 -26.22 3.29 -24.87
C SER A 196 -25.62 1.91 -24.57
N THR A 197 -24.30 1.81 -24.39
CA THR A 197 -23.59 0.56 -24.09
C THR A 197 -24.11 -0.10 -22.81
N LEU A 198 -24.26 0.68 -21.73
CA LEU A 198 -24.83 0.18 -20.48
C LEU A 198 -26.28 -0.28 -20.67
N GLY A 199 -27.09 0.46 -21.43
CA GLY A 199 -28.46 0.08 -21.77
C GLY A 199 -28.57 -1.25 -22.53
N HIS A 200 -27.67 -1.49 -23.49
CA HIS A 200 -27.60 -2.76 -24.23
C HIS A 200 -27.19 -3.95 -23.35
N ALA A 201 -26.48 -3.68 -22.25
CA ALA A 201 -26.10 -4.70 -21.27
C ALA A 201 -27.17 -4.95 -20.20
N GLY A 202 -28.35 -4.30 -20.30
CA GLY A 202 -29.49 -4.49 -19.42
C GLY A 202 -29.71 -3.35 -18.44
N TYR A 203 -28.69 -2.56 -18.12
CA TYR A 203 -28.76 -1.51 -17.10
C TYR A 203 -29.75 -0.39 -17.47
N SER A 204 -30.57 0.05 -16.52
CA SER A 204 -31.65 1.01 -16.79
C SER A 204 -31.86 2.01 -15.65
N ASN A 205 -32.33 3.21 -16.02
CA ASN A 205 -32.79 4.19 -15.05
C ASN A 205 -34.19 3.87 -14.47
N SER A 206 -34.89 2.86 -15.01
CA SER A 206 -36.22 2.47 -14.55
C SER A 206 -36.18 1.73 -13.21
N ARG A 207 -37.15 2.02 -12.33
CA ARG A 207 -37.36 1.24 -11.10
C ARG A 207 -37.87 -0.19 -11.35
N ALA A 208 -38.33 -0.47 -12.57
CA ALA A 208 -38.95 -1.74 -12.96
C ALA A 208 -37.99 -2.68 -13.74
N ASN A 209 -36.68 -2.43 -13.70
CA ASN A 209 -35.69 -3.18 -14.49
C ASN A 209 -35.47 -4.65 -14.05
N PHE A 210 -36.18 -5.14 -13.03
CA PHE A 210 -36.05 -6.50 -12.48
C PHE A 210 -36.40 -7.64 -13.47
N LEU A 211 -36.87 -7.31 -14.68
CA LEU A 211 -37.30 -8.26 -15.71
C LEU A 211 -36.25 -8.50 -16.80
N ILE A 212 -35.19 -7.69 -16.86
CA ILE A 212 -34.09 -7.83 -17.81
C ILE A 212 -32.86 -8.26 -17.01
N PRO A 213 -32.21 -9.40 -17.33
CA PRO A 213 -30.97 -9.77 -16.67
C PRO A 213 -29.84 -8.85 -17.13
N ASP A 214 -29.24 -8.13 -16.18
CA ASP A 214 -28.07 -7.29 -16.43
C ASP A 214 -26.81 -8.15 -16.59
N SER A 215 -25.89 -7.71 -17.46
CA SER A 215 -24.64 -8.42 -17.74
C SER A 215 -23.42 -7.51 -17.55
N PRO A 216 -22.85 -7.44 -16.33
CA PRO A 216 -21.66 -6.63 -16.04
C PRO A 216 -20.45 -7.04 -16.88
N VAL A 217 -20.29 -8.33 -17.18
CA VAL A 217 -19.20 -8.85 -18.02
C VAL A 217 -19.33 -8.36 -19.47
N LEU A 218 -20.56 -8.35 -20.01
CA LEU A 218 -20.82 -7.82 -21.35
C LEU A 218 -20.59 -6.31 -21.41
N ALA A 219 -21.08 -5.56 -20.41
CA ALA A 219 -20.85 -4.12 -20.28
C ALA A 219 -19.35 -3.80 -20.20
N ALA A 220 -18.59 -4.54 -19.39
CA ALA A 220 -17.14 -4.33 -19.25
C ALA A 220 -16.40 -4.58 -20.57
N GLY A 221 -16.67 -5.70 -21.25
CA GLY A 221 -16.01 -6.05 -22.52
C GLY A 221 -16.32 -5.10 -23.68
N THR A 222 -17.48 -4.43 -23.65
CA THR A 222 -17.87 -3.43 -24.66
C THR A 222 -17.45 -2.00 -24.30
N SER A 223 -17.00 -1.78 -23.05
CA SER A 223 -16.65 -0.45 -22.52
C SER A 223 -15.14 -0.21 -22.40
N LEU A 224 -14.30 -1.03 -23.02
CA LEU A 224 -12.84 -0.86 -22.96
C LEU A 224 -12.39 0.51 -23.51
N GLY A 225 -13.14 1.11 -24.45
CA GLY A 225 -12.86 2.46 -24.93
C GLY A 225 -13.01 3.55 -23.85
N ALA A 226 -13.91 3.35 -22.89
CA ALA A 226 -14.14 4.27 -21.79
C ALA A 226 -12.94 4.37 -20.84
N HIS A 227 -12.12 3.33 -20.74
CA HIS A 227 -10.93 3.35 -19.88
C HIS A 227 -9.83 4.29 -20.36
N LYS A 228 -9.77 4.60 -21.66
CA LYS A 228 -8.65 5.35 -22.24
C LYS A 228 -8.52 6.77 -21.66
N LEU A 229 -7.27 7.17 -21.43
CA LEU A 229 -6.94 8.54 -21.01
C LEU A 229 -7.38 9.59 -22.04
N ASP A 230 -7.48 9.23 -23.32
CA ASP A 230 -7.98 10.08 -24.42
C ASP A 230 -9.31 10.78 -24.11
N ASN A 231 -10.16 10.19 -23.26
CA ASN A 231 -11.42 10.82 -22.85
C ASN A 231 -11.22 12.14 -22.08
N PHE A 232 -10.03 12.37 -21.52
CA PHE A 232 -9.67 13.52 -20.69
C PHE A 232 -8.62 14.43 -21.35
N LEU A 233 -8.29 14.18 -22.62
CA LEU A 233 -7.23 14.91 -23.33
C LEU A 233 -7.80 15.74 -24.49
N LYS A 234 -7.14 16.87 -24.80
CA LYS A 234 -7.31 17.67 -26.05
C LYS A 234 -8.75 18.18 -26.30
N GLU A 235 -9.01 18.64 -27.53
CA GLU A 235 -10.36 19.05 -27.99
C GLU A 235 -11.30 17.84 -27.97
N GLY A 236 -12.25 17.84 -27.03
CA GLY A 236 -13.14 16.70 -26.76
C GLY A 236 -12.96 16.05 -25.39
N SER A 237 -12.05 16.57 -24.57
CA SER A 237 -11.91 16.18 -23.16
C SER A 237 -13.21 16.42 -22.38
N VAL A 238 -13.69 15.37 -21.70
CA VAL A 238 -14.87 15.45 -20.84
C VAL A 238 -14.68 16.39 -19.64
N LEU A 239 -13.43 16.74 -19.30
CA LEU A 239 -13.13 17.71 -18.24
C LEU A 239 -13.67 19.10 -18.59
N SER A 240 -13.72 19.42 -19.88
CA SER A 240 -14.17 20.70 -20.41
C SER A 240 -15.64 20.68 -20.86
N ASP A 241 -16.28 19.50 -20.89
CA ASP A 241 -17.67 19.32 -21.31
C ASP A 241 -18.63 19.38 -20.10
N PRO A 242 -19.42 20.45 -19.93
CA PRO A 242 -20.42 20.53 -18.87
C PRO A 242 -21.56 19.51 -19.05
N GLY A 243 -21.80 19.06 -20.29
CA GLY A 243 -22.80 18.05 -20.63
C GLY A 243 -22.44 16.66 -20.10
N ALA A 244 -21.16 16.30 -20.09
CA ALA A 244 -20.70 14.97 -19.69
C ALA A 244 -21.07 14.61 -18.23
N ARG A 245 -20.92 15.57 -17.31
CA ARG A 245 -21.33 15.39 -15.90
C ARG A 245 -22.84 15.38 -15.73
N THR A 246 -23.54 16.27 -16.45
CA THR A 246 -25.02 16.33 -16.41
C THR A 246 -25.63 15.03 -16.92
N LEU A 247 -25.03 14.43 -17.95
CA LEU A 247 -25.45 13.15 -18.50
C LEU A 247 -25.20 12.01 -17.51
N ALA A 248 -24.04 11.99 -16.85
CA ALA A 248 -23.77 11.02 -15.78
C ALA A 248 -24.77 11.15 -14.62
N GLU A 249 -25.07 12.36 -14.16
CA GLU A 249 -26.04 12.59 -13.08
C GLU A 249 -27.46 12.16 -13.45
N THR A 250 -27.88 12.44 -14.69
CA THR A 250 -29.20 12.04 -15.19
C THR A 250 -29.34 10.52 -15.29
N ASN A 251 -28.22 9.81 -15.52
CA ASN A 251 -28.16 8.36 -15.64
C ASN A 251 -27.52 7.68 -14.42
N LYS A 252 -27.45 8.36 -13.27
CA LYS A 252 -26.69 7.86 -12.11
C LYS A 252 -27.15 6.50 -11.60
N ARG A 253 -28.42 6.14 -11.79
CA ARG A 253 -28.95 4.85 -11.33
C ARG A 253 -28.29 3.69 -12.07
N MET A 254 -28.39 3.69 -13.40
CA MET A 254 -27.84 2.61 -14.21
C MET A 254 -26.31 2.53 -14.09
N ILE A 255 -25.64 3.68 -13.96
CA ILE A 255 -24.20 3.76 -13.76
C ILE A 255 -23.82 3.16 -12.41
N ASN A 256 -24.51 3.53 -11.33
CA ASN A 256 -24.22 3.00 -9.99
C ASN A 256 -24.52 1.50 -9.89
N GLU A 257 -25.56 1.01 -10.56
CA GLU A 257 -25.90 -0.41 -10.64
C GLU A 257 -24.77 -1.20 -11.30
N TYR A 258 -24.32 -0.78 -12.49
CA TYR A 258 -23.16 -1.36 -13.18
C TYR A 258 -21.89 -1.36 -12.33
N ARG A 259 -21.55 -0.23 -11.72
CA ARG A 259 -20.36 -0.10 -10.88
C ARG A 259 -20.43 -0.98 -9.64
N THR A 260 -21.61 -1.11 -9.03
CA THR A 260 -21.85 -1.99 -7.88
C THR A 260 -21.67 -3.46 -8.27
N ASP A 261 -22.22 -3.88 -9.41
CA ASP A 261 -22.09 -5.27 -9.89
C ASP A 261 -20.63 -5.64 -10.15
N LEU A 262 -19.85 -4.74 -10.75
CA LEU A 262 -18.43 -4.98 -11.00
C LEU A 262 -17.61 -5.10 -9.72
N ASP A 263 -17.84 -4.22 -8.73
CA ASP A 263 -17.17 -4.36 -7.43
C ASP A 263 -17.54 -5.69 -6.75
N GLN A 264 -18.81 -6.10 -6.79
CA GLN A 264 -19.27 -7.37 -6.20
C GLN A 264 -18.64 -8.59 -6.87
N ILE A 265 -18.55 -8.61 -8.20
CA ILE A 265 -17.86 -9.68 -8.94
C ILE A 265 -16.40 -9.78 -8.52
N ARG A 266 -15.70 -8.64 -8.48
CA ARG A 266 -14.29 -8.59 -8.08
C ARG A 266 -14.10 -9.00 -6.62
N ALA A 267 -14.99 -8.58 -5.72
CA ALA A 267 -14.96 -8.95 -4.31
C ALA A 267 -15.12 -10.47 -4.13
N GLY A 268 -16.03 -11.11 -4.88
CA GLY A 268 -16.23 -12.56 -4.88
C GLY A 268 -14.99 -13.36 -5.27
N ILE A 269 -14.28 -12.93 -6.33
CA ILE A 269 -13.02 -13.56 -6.78
C ILE A 269 -11.92 -13.42 -5.71
N THR A 270 -11.84 -12.25 -5.08
CA THR A 270 -10.83 -11.96 -4.05
C THR A 270 -10.98 -12.89 -2.83
N VAL A 271 -12.22 -13.19 -2.41
CA VAL A 271 -12.49 -14.05 -1.24
C VAL A 271 -12.07 -15.51 -1.50
N ILE A 272 -12.35 -16.04 -2.70
CA ILE A 272 -12.11 -17.46 -3.04
C ILE A 272 -10.61 -17.79 -3.17
N SER A 273 -9.79 -16.84 -3.65
CA SER A 273 -8.37 -17.08 -3.96
C SER A 273 -7.43 -17.04 -2.73
N ARG A 274 -7.96 -16.77 -1.54
CA ARG A 274 -7.23 -16.60 -0.27
C ARG A 274 -7.23 -17.87 0.58
N SER A 275 -6.34 -18.82 0.28
CA SER A 275 -6.10 -19.95 1.17
C SER A 275 -5.38 -19.48 2.46
N GLY A 276 -6.05 -19.66 3.60
CA GLY A 276 -5.49 -19.72 4.97
C GLY A 276 -4.90 -18.44 5.60
N ARG A 277 -3.94 -17.77 4.96
CA ARG A 277 -3.10 -16.72 5.61
C ARG A 277 -3.61 -15.29 5.38
N GLY A 278 -4.18 -14.99 4.21
CA GLY A 278 -4.66 -13.65 3.85
C GLY A 278 -5.97 -13.22 4.52
N LEU A 279 -6.82 -14.17 4.93
CA LEU A 279 -8.07 -13.86 5.65
C LEU A 279 -7.81 -13.31 7.07
N GLY A 280 -6.71 -13.69 7.71
CA GLY A 280 -6.39 -13.27 9.07
C GLY A 280 -5.97 -11.80 9.18
N GLN A 281 -5.15 -11.30 8.25
CA GLN A 281 -4.72 -9.90 8.21
C GLN A 281 -5.88 -8.96 7.87
N ASP A 282 -6.69 -9.31 6.87
CA ASP A 282 -7.87 -8.52 6.50
C ASP A 282 -8.92 -8.45 7.61
N ALA A 283 -9.12 -9.53 8.37
CA ALA A 283 -10.01 -9.50 9.54
C ALA A 283 -9.48 -8.56 10.63
N ILE A 284 -8.16 -8.58 10.86
CA ILE A 284 -7.50 -7.67 11.81
C ILE A 284 -7.60 -6.22 11.32
N ASP A 285 -7.39 -5.96 10.04
CA ASP A 285 -7.44 -4.61 9.47
C ASP A 285 -8.88 -4.07 9.38
N ALA A 286 -9.87 -4.93 9.11
CA ALA A 286 -11.28 -4.58 9.21
C ALA A 286 -11.66 -4.16 10.64
N ILE A 287 -11.09 -4.81 11.67
CA ILE A 287 -11.26 -4.40 13.08
C ILE A 287 -10.52 -3.09 13.37
N ARG A 288 -9.31 -2.90 12.83
CA ARG A 288 -8.49 -1.71 13.07
C ARG A 288 -8.97 -0.47 12.31
N GLY A 289 -9.79 -0.64 11.29
CA GLY A 289 -10.31 0.45 10.45
C GLY A 289 -9.24 1.13 9.58
N PRO A 290 -9.63 2.15 8.79
CA PRO A 290 -8.70 2.89 7.94
C PRO A 290 -7.70 3.74 8.73
N LEU A 291 -6.56 4.05 8.13
CA LEU A 291 -5.58 5.01 8.65
C LEU A 291 -5.90 6.42 8.15
N ALA A 292 -5.64 7.42 8.99
CA ALA A 292 -5.72 8.82 8.57
C ALA A 292 -4.63 9.13 7.51
N PRO A 293 -4.89 10.01 6.54
CA PRO A 293 -3.87 10.48 5.61
C PRO A 293 -2.62 11.02 6.35
N GLY A 294 -1.43 10.71 5.83
CA GLY A 294 -0.15 11.12 6.43
C GLY A 294 0.29 10.29 7.64
N GLU A 295 -0.60 9.48 8.23
CA GLU A 295 -0.24 8.60 9.34
C GLU A 295 0.78 7.51 8.94
N PRO A 296 0.70 6.88 7.75
CA PRO A 296 1.75 5.98 7.28
C PRO A 296 3.13 6.65 7.23
N ALA A 297 3.26 7.81 6.57
CA ALA A 297 4.54 8.54 6.54
C ALA A 297 5.04 8.93 7.94
N LYS A 298 4.14 9.27 8.87
CA LYS A 298 4.51 9.56 10.26
C LYS A 298 5.00 8.32 10.99
N ARG A 299 4.46 7.14 10.69
CA ARG A 299 4.94 5.86 11.24
C ARG A 299 6.30 5.53 10.68
N ASP A 300 6.47 5.58 9.36
CA ASP A 300 7.75 5.39 8.70
C ASP A 300 8.79 6.39 9.25
N ALA A 301 8.43 7.67 9.42
CA ALA A 301 9.31 8.67 10.02
C ALA A 301 9.57 8.46 11.52
N ARG A 302 8.66 7.82 12.28
CA ARG A 302 8.91 7.39 13.66
C ARG A 302 9.78 6.15 13.69
N GLU A 303 9.62 5.23 12.75
CA GLU A 303 10.41 4.00 12.61
C GLU A 303 11.84 4.33 12.13
N HIS A 304 11.99 5.31 11.22
CA HIS A 304 13.27 5.82 10.73
C HIS A 304 13.89 6.90 11.61
N GLY A 305 13.09 7.71 12.32
CA GLY A 305 13.54 8.75 13.26
C GLY A 305 13.83 8.22 14.66
N ASN A 306 13.30 7.05 15.01
CA ASN A 306 13.74 6.25 16.13
C ASN A 306 14.81 5.25 15.68
N GLU A 307 15.99 5.75 15.28
CA GLU A 307 17.20 4.91 15.20
C GLU A 307 17.58 4.28 16.57
N HIS A 308 16.85 4.61 17.64
CA HIS A 308 16.91 3.94 18.94
C HIS A 308 15.91 2.78 19.13
N THR A 309 14.99 2.51 18.19
CA THR A 309 14.22 1.25 18.13
C THR A 309 14.65 0.32 16.97
N SER A 310 15.59 0.76 16.13
CA SER A 310 16.33 -0.10 15.18
C SER A 310 17.54 -0.81 15.82
N LEU A 311 17.52 -1.01 17.15
CA LEU A 311 18.51 -1.89 17.76
C LEU A 311 18.22 -3.30 17.25
N ARG A 312 19.11 -3.82 16.42
CA ARG A 312 19.04 -5.22 16.00
C ARG A 312 19.13 -6.11 17.24
N ILE A 313 18.51 -7.28 17.22
CA ILE A 313 18.38 -8.15 18.39
C ILE A 313 19.74 -8.54 19.01
N ASP A 314 20.83 -8.46 18.26
CA ASP A 314 22.20 -8.69 18.71
C ASP A 314 22.88 -7.46 19.35
N GLN A 315 22.23 -6.28 19.32
CA GLN A 315 22.74 -5.05 19.89
C GLN A 315 22.31 -4.86 21.36
N PRO A 316 23.21 -4.37 22.23
CA PRO A 316 22.87 -4.01 23.60
C PRO A 316 21.75 -2.96 23.64
N GLY A 317 20.70 -3.22 24.42
CA GLY A 317 19.55 -2.33 24.59
C GLY A 317 18.28 -2.77 23.86
N HIS A 318 18.36 -3.72 22.92
CA HIS A 318 17.15 -4.35 22.37
C HIS A 318 16.51 -5.28 23.42
N VAL A 319 15.17 -5.27 23.53
CA VAL A 319 14.44 -6.06 24.55
C VAL A 319 14.68 -7.58 24.43
N GLY A 320 14.94 -8.06 23.21
CA GLY A 320 15.31 -9.46 22.94
C GLY A 320 16.79 -9.80 23.09
N ASN A 321 17.66 -8.84 23.42
CA ASN A 321 19.11 -9.05 23.36
C ASN A 321 19.61 -10.13 24.35
N ALA A 322 19.04 -10.18 25.55
CA ALA A 322 19.39 -11.22 26.53
C ALA A 322 19.10 -12.63 26.00
N LEU A 323 17.88 -12.84 25.46
CA LEU A 323 17.49 -14.11 24.84
C LEU A 323 18.36 -14.44 23.62
N PHE A 324 18.74 -13.45 22.82
CA PHE A 324 19.65 -13.65 21.70
C PHE A 324 21.02 -14.13 22.14
N GLN A 325 21.61 -13.51 23.16
CA GLN A 325 22.89 -13.93 23.71
C GLN A 325 22.82 -15.36 24.26
N ASP A 326 21.72 -15.73 24.91
CA ASP A 326 21.50 -17.08 25.42
C ASP A 326 21.38 -18.11 24.27
N ALA A 327 20.56 -17.82 23.27
CA ALA A 327 20.43 -18.64 22.07
C ALA A 327 21.78 -18.79 21.36
N GLN A 328 22.54 -17.70 21.23
CA GLN A 328 23.82 -17.67 20.55
C GLN A 328 24.85 -18.58 21.24
N ARG A 329 24.92 -18.58 22.58
CA ARG A 329 25.78 -19.51 23.32
C ARG A 329 25.42 -20.97 23.02
N GLY A 330 24.13 -21.28 22.97
CA GLY A 330 23.64 -22.63 22.65
C GLY A 330 23.91 -23.05 21.20
N VAL A 331 23.66 -22.18 20.23
CA VAL A 331 23.92 -22.43 18.80
C VAL A 331 25.42 -22.60 18.55
N HIS A 332 26.27 -21.75 19.13
CA HIS A 332 27.72 -21.88 19.02
C HIS A 332 28.24 -23.22 19.60
N ALA A 333 27.61 -23.74 20.67
CA ALA A 333 27.94 -25.04 21.21
C ALA A 333 27.56 -26.18 20.23
N GLN A 334 26.47 -26.04 19.47
CA GLN A 334 26.11 -27.00 18.41
C GLN A 334 27.05 -26.89 17.21
N ASP A 335 27.46 -25.68 16.83
CA ASP A 335 28.44 -25.45 15.78
C ASP A 335 29.77 -26.15 16.11
N ALA A 336 30.26 -25.98 17.34
CA ALA A 336 31.48 -26.63 17.82
C ALA A 336 31.37 -28.17 17.81
N ARG A 337 30.20 -28.73 18.20
CA ARG A 337 29.94 -30.19 18.12
C ARG A 337 29.95 -30.70 16.67
N ALA A 338 29.53 -29.88 15.72
CA ALA A 338 29.54 -30.16 14.30
C ALA A 338 30.89 -29.85 13.62
N GLY A 339 31.91 -29.39 14.36
CA GLY A 339 33.21 -29.00 13.80
C GLY A 339 33.17 -27.72 12.95
N ARG A 340 32.18 -26.86 13.19
CA ARG A 340 31.91 -25.61 12.46
C ARG A 340 32.24 -24.40 13.33
N ALA A 341 32.79 -23.35 12.72
CA ALA A 341 32.90 -22.04 13.37
C ALA A 341 31.57 -21.29 13.23
N PRO A 342 31.13 -20.54 14.26
CA PRO A 342 29.92 -19.72 14.15
C PRO A 342 30.04 -18.65 13.07
N ASP A 343 28.94 -18.42 12.35
CA ASP A 343 28.87 -17.48 11.23
C ASP A 343 27.55 -16.67 11.22
N GLN A 344 27.24 -16.04 10.10
CA GLN A 344 26.01 -15.29 9.92
C GLN A 344 24.75 -16.17 10.10
N GLN A 345 24.77 -17.41 9.62
CA GLN A 345 23.63 -18.32 9.74
C GLN A 345 23.43 -18.75 11.20
N SER A 346 24.52 -18.92 11.96
CA SER A 346 24.46 -19.12 13.42
C SER A 346 23.78 -17.95 14.12
N ALA A 347 24.06 -16.72 13.72
CA ALA A 347 23.40 -15.54 14.26
C ALA A 347 21.90 -15.50 13.90
N GLN A 348 21.55 -15.77 12.65
CA GLN A 348 20.16 -15.81 12.17
C GLN A 348 19.31 -16.87 12.88
N LEU A 349 19.87 -18.07 13.08
CA LEU A 349 19.25 -19.13 13.88
C LEU A 349 19.04 -18.69 15.33
N SER A 350 20.02 -18.01 15.93
CA SER A 350 19.94 -17.48 17.29
C SER A 350 18.84 -16.41 17.43
N GLY A 351 18.72 -15.51 16.45
CA GLY A 351 17.66 -14.50 16.40
C GLY A 351 16.26 -15.12 16.32
N SER A 352 16.10 -16.15 15.49
CA SER A 352 14.84 -16.89 15.37
C SER A 352 14.45 -17.59 16.68
N LEU A 353 15.40 -18.29 17.33
CA LEU A 353 15.16 -18.94 18.62
C LEU A 353 14.80 -17.95 19.73
N ALA A 354 15.51 -16.82 19.80
CA ALA A 354 15.22 -15.76 20.76
C ALA A 354 13.84 -15.14 20.55
N SER A 355 13.46 -14.90 19.29
CA SER A 355 12.13 -14.41 18.92
C SER A 355 11.01 -15.36 19.34
N GLU A 356 11.17 -16.66 19.06
CA GLU A 356 10.17 -17.66 19.45
C GLU A 356 10.08 -17.82 20.97
N MET A 357 11.22 -17.83 21.68
CA MET A 357 11.23 -17.93 23.13
C MET A 357 10.54 -16.72 23.77
N HIS A 358 10.81 -15.51 23.27
CA HIS A 358 10.13 -14.30 23.73
C HIS A 358 8.61 -14.38 23.47
N ALA A 359 8.19 -14.86 22.29
CA ALA A 359 6.78 -14.99 21.94
C ALA A 359 6.05 -15.96 22.89
N ALA A 360 6.74 -17.00 23.33
CA ALA A 360 6.23 -17.97 24.30
C ALA A 360 6.26 -17.47 25.76
N GLY A 361 6.71 -16.24 26.00
CA GLY A 361 6.83 -15.65 27.35
C GLY A 361 8.07 -16.10 28.12
N GLY A 362 9.04 -16.72 27.45
CA GLY A 362 10.33 -17.06 28.03
C GLY A 362 11.19 -15.82 28.30
N GLN A 363 12.02 -15.90 29.34
CA GLN A 363 12.87 -14.81 29.81
C GLN A 363 14.37 -15.12 29.66
N ARG A 364 14.73 -16.40 29.49
CA ARG A 364 16.11 -16.87 29.23
C ARG A 364 16.10 -18.14 28.39
N ILE A 365 17.25 -18.53 27.84
CA ILE A 365 17.44 -19.84 27.19
C ILE A 365 18.57 -20.58 27.91
N ASP A 366 18.23 -21.70 28.56
CA ASP A 366 19.15 -22.52 29.32
C ASP A 366 19.84 -23.58 28.44
N ALA A 367 19.17 -24.05 27.37
CA ALA A 367 19.74 -25.01 26.42
C ALA A 367 19.21 -24.83 24.99
N VAL A 368 20.08 -25.10 24.01
CA VAL A 368 19.72 -25.25 22.58
C VAL A 368 20.04 -26.67 22.13
N MET A 369 19.09 -27.34 21.49
CA MET A 369 19.21 -28.72 21.03
C MET A 369 18.69 -28.86 19.60
N MET A 370 19.25 -29.79 18.83
CA MET A 370 18.75 -30.11 17.49
C MET A 370 18.03 -31.47 17.51
N SER A 371 17.06 -31.66 16.61
CA SER A 371 16.52 -32.99 16.34
C SER A 371 17.60 -33.91 15.77
N PRO A 372 17.44 -35.25 15.86
CA PRO A 372 18.42 -36.20 15.33
C PRO A 372 18.73 -36.03 13.83
N ASP A 373 17.75 -35.55 13.06
CA ASP A 373 17.86 -35.25 11.62
C ASP A 373 18.26 -33.79 11.32
N ALA A 374 18.54 -32.98 12.36
CA ALA A 374 18.82 -31.55 12.30
C ALA A 374 17.73 -30.67 11.66
N ALA A 375 16.57 -31.21 11.31
CA ALA A 375 15.48 -30.47 10.67
C ALA A 375 14.89 -29.37 11.59
N ARG A 376 14.96 -29.57 12.90
CA ARG A 376 14.50 -28.58 13.89
C ARG A 376 15.56 -28.29 14.94
N THR A 377 15.53 -27.04 15.40
CA THR A 377 16.30 -26.57 16.54
C THR A 377 15.34 -26.10 17.63
N PHE A 378 15.62 -26.50 18.87
CA PHE A 378 14.82 -26.24 20.06
C PHE A 378 15.58 -25.33 21.01
N ALA A 379 14.90 -24.32 21.55
CA ALA A 379 15.38 -23.55 22.70
C ALA A 379 14.55 -23.92 23.93
N VAL A 380 15.22 -24.13 25.06
CA VAL A 380 14.62 -24.59 26.31
C VAL A 380 14.96 -23.62 27.44
N GLN A 381 13.96 -23.27 28.23
CA GLN A 381 14.11 -22.65 29.55
C GLN A 381 13.69 -23.66 30.62
N GLY A 382 14.56 -23.91 31.59
CA GLY A 382 14.41 -24.93 32.63
C GLY A 382 15.36 -26.11 32.45
N ARG A 383 15.34 -27.03 33.41
CA ARG A 383 16.14 -28.27 33.33
C ARG A 383 15.48 -29.25 32.35
N LEU A 384 16.29 -29.99 31.60
CA LEU A 384 15.79 -30.93 30.58
C LEU A 384 14.93 -32.07 31.16
N ASP A 385 15.16 -32.42 32.42
CA ASP A 385 14.42 -33.44 33.18
C ASP A 385 13.19 -32.90 33.92
N ASP A 386 12.92 -31.59 33.84
CA ASP A 386 11.76 -30.96 34.46
C ASP A 386 10.57 -30.92 33.48
N PRO A 387 9.41 -31.51 33.82
CA PRO A 387 8.21 -31.42 32.98
C PRO A 387 7.65 -30.00 32.85
N ALA A 388 8.01 -29.08 33.76
CA ALA A 388 7.62 -27.67 33.70
C ALA A 388 8.50 -26.81 32.78
N GLN A 389 9.45 -27.40 32.05
CA GLN A 389 10.31 -26.67 31.12
C GLN A 389 9.49 -25.99 30.00
N LEU A 390 9.86 -24.75 29.67
CA LEU A 390 9.34 -24.06 28.49
C LEU A 390 10.22 -24.40 27.30
N ARG A 391 9.63 -24.92 26.22
CA ARG A 391 10.35 -25.29 25.01
C ARG A 391 9.68 -24.71 23.77
N VAL A 392 10.49 -24.07 22.94
CA VAL A 392 10.10 -23.60 21.60
C VAL A 392 10.92 -24.32 20.54
N SER A 393 10.43 -24.32 19.29
CA SER A 393 11.13 -24.97 18.16
C SER A 393 11.05 -24.11 16.90
N VAL A 394 12.14 -24.04 16.16
CA VAL A 394 12.20 -23.48 14.81
C VAL A 394 12.62 -24.56 13.81
N GLU A 395 12.22 -24.39 12.55
CA GLU A 395 12.79 -25.15 11.43
C GLU A 395 14.18 -24.60 11.11
N THR A 396 15.21 -25.45 11.18
CA THR A 396 16.61 -25.01 11.20
C THR A 396 16.98 -24.24 9.93
N MET A 397 16.63 -24.75 8.74
CA MET A 397 16.97 -24.12 7.46
C MET A 397 16.28 -22.77 7.26
N THR A 398 15.00 -22.68 7.63
CA THR A 398 14.22 -21.43 7.56
C THR A 398 14.76 -20.41 8.56
N ALA A 399 15.12 -20.84 9.77
CA ALA A 399 15.68 -19.97 10.79
C ALA A 399 17.07 -19.43 10.42
N MET A 400 17.92 -20.26 9.79
CA MET A 400 19.23 -19.85 9.29
C MET A 400 19.16 -18.86 8.13
N SER A 401 18.06 -18.80 7.38
CA SER A 401 17.87 -17.83 6.29
C SER A 401 17.05 -16.61 6.70
N THR A 402 16.52 -16.58 7.92
CA THR A 402 15.73 -15.46 8.45
C THR A 402 16.66 -14.30 8.83
N PRO A 403 16.53 -13.10 8.23
CA PRO A 403 17.33 -11.94 8.61
C PRO A 403 17.13 -11.54 10.08
N LEU A 404 18.20 -11.11 10.75
CA LEU A 404 18.15 -10.70 12.15
C LEU A 404 17.20 -9.53 12.38
N GLU A 405 17.08 -8.64 11.41
CA GLU A 405 16.19 -7.51 11.38
C GLU A 405 14.73 -7.97 11.51
N GLN A 406 14.37 -9.08 10.85
CA GLN A 406 13.05 -9.67 10.94
C GLN A 406 12.78 -10.25 12.34
N SER A 407 13.75 -10.95 12.93
CA SER A 407 13.64 -11.45 14.31
C SER A 407 13.56 -10.30 15.33
N SER A 408 14.28 -9.21 15.09
CA SER A 408 14.26 -8.00 15.91
C SER A 408 12.86 -7.39 15.92
N GLN A 409 12.27 -7.20 14.74
CA GLN A 409 10.92 -6.66 14.61
C GLN A 409 9.87 -7.53 15.30
N ARG A 410 9.93 -8.86 15.13
CA ARG A 410 8.97 -9.78 15.77
C ARG A 410 8.99 -9.67 17.29
N VAL A 411 10.17 -9.54 17.88
CA VAL A 411 10.32 -9.36 19.32
C VAL A 411 9.75 -8.01 19.76
N ALA A 412 10.08 -6.92 19.06
CA ALA A 412 9.57 -5.59 19.37
C ALA A 412 8.02 -5.54 19.30
N ASP A 413 7.44 -6.11 18.25
CA ASP A 413 5.98 -6.20 18.07
C ASP A 413 5.31 -7.00 19.20
N ASN A 414 5.90 -8.13 19.60
CA ASN A 414 5.37 -8.97 20.67
C ASN A 414 5.46 -8.27 22.03
N ALA A 415 6.56 -7.59 22.32
CA ALA A 415 6.73 -6.81 23.54
C ALA A 415 5.70 -5.66 23.63
N ALA A 416 5.49 -4.94 22.52
CA ALA A 416 4.48 -3.88 22.46
C ALA A 416 3.06 -4.40 22.71
N ARG A 417 2.70 -5.57 22.12
CA ARG A 417 1.40 -6.22 22.36
C ARG A 417 1.20 -6.62 23.81
N GLN A 418 2.23 -7.17 24.46
CA GLN A 418 2.16 -7.57 25.86
C GLN A 418 1.99 -6.35 26.78
N ALA A 419 2.71 -5.26 26.51
CA ALA A 419 2.57 -4.01 27.27
C ALA A 419 1.14 -3.46 27.23
N VAL A 420 0.52 -3.43 26.05
CA VAL A 420 -0.87 -2.97 25.88
C VAL A 420 -1.86 -3.89 26.63
N ALA A 421 -1.66 -5.21 26.58
CA ALA A 421 -2.52 -6.16 27.29
C ALA A 421 -2.43 -6.01 28.82
N LEU A 422 -1.22 -5.77 29.35
CA LEU A 422 -0.97 -5.50 30.76
C LEU A 422 -1.65 -4.20 31.22
N GLU A 423 -1.57 -3.15 30.42
CA GLU A 423 -2.19 -1.84 30.72
C GLU A 423 -3.73 -1.95 30.75
N GLN A 424 -4.32 -2.71 29.84
CA GLN A 424 -5.76 -2.99 29.84
C GLN A 424 -6.20 -3.79 31.08
N GLN A 425 -5.43 -4.81 31.48
CA GLN A 425 -5.71 -5.56 32.71
C GLN A 425 -5.62 -4.70 33.97
N GLN A 426 -4.61 -3.84 34.07
CA GLN A 426 -4.48 -2.91 35.20
C GLN A 426 -5.65 -1.93 35.27
N THR A 427 -6.10 -1.42 34.13
CA THR A 427 -7.24 -0.50 34.06
C THR A 427 -8.54 -1.19 34.49
N GLN A 428 -8.79 -2.43 34.05
CA GLN A 428 -9.95 -3.21 34.51
C GLN A 428 -9.90 -3.54 36.00
N THR A 429 -8.72 -3.87 36.53
CA THR A 429 -8.54 -4.20 37.95
C THR A 429 -8.77 -2.96 38.83
N GLN A 430 -8.30 -1.78 38.39
CA GLN A 430 -8.57 -0.52 39.08
C GLN A 430 -10.06 -0.13 39.05
N GLN A 431 -10.74 -0.34 37.92
CA GLN A 431 -12.19 -0.09 37.83
C GLN A 431 -13.00 -1.04 38.73
N GLN A 432 -12.62 -2.32 38.83
CA GLN A 432 -13.27 -3.26 39.75
C GLN A 432 -13.03 -2.90 41.22
N GLN A 433 -11.82 -2.45 41.58
CA GLN A 433 -11.52 -2.01 42.95
C GLN A 433 -12.22 -0.69 43.32
N GLN A 434 -12.38 0.23 42.37
CA GLN A 434 -13.16 1.46 42.58
C GLN A 434 -14.66 1.18 42.69
N GLY A 435 -15.19 0.24 41.89
CA GLY A 435 -16.59 -0.21 42.00
C GLY A 435 -16.88 -0.91 43.34
N ALA A 436 -15.96 -1.72 43.85
CA ALA A 436 -16.10 -2.39 45.15
C ALA A 436 -16.04 -1.42 46.34
N ARG A 437 -15.31 -0.30 46.23
CA ARG A 437 -15.27 0.78 47.25
C ARG A 437 -16.48 1.70 47.24
N ALA A 438 -17.27 1.73 46.16
CA ALA A 438 -18.48 2.55 46.07
C ALA A 438 -19.74 1.83 46.60
N LEU A 439 -19.64 0.53 46.91
CA LEU A 439 -20.74 -0.34 47.34
C LEU A 439 -20.61 -0.82 48.81
N GLY A 440 -19.54 -0.43 49.51
CA GLY A 440 -19.39 -0.60 50.96
C GLY A 440 -19.31 0.76 51.63
#